data_AF-A0A3D2J3V1-F1
#
_entry.id   AF-A0A3D2J3V1-F1
#
_cell.length_a   1.000
_cell.length_b   1.000
_cell.length_c   1.000
_cell.angle_alpha   90.00
_cell.angle_beta   90.00
_cell.angle_gamma   90.00
#
_symmetry.space_group_name_H-M   'P 1'
#
loop_
_entity.id
_entity.type
_entity.pdbx_description
1 polymer ?
#
loop_
_entity_poly.entity_id
_entity_poly.type
_entity_poly.pdbx_seq_one_letter_code
_entity_poly.pdbx_strand_id
1 'polypeptide(L)'
;MNNWEPVDFRNGQQVVKWPDGFNPQLLPIPEYNEGDRVQFVRDETCAREGTVRQVLFQGDMLHLQHLALDADAIIYIVTARGHDHRIKASSILGRFVSLERLSRIFPPQDV
;
A
#
# COMPACT_ATOMS: atom_id res chain seq x y z
N MET A 1 8.42 32.29 13.29
CA MET A 1 9.16 31.06 13.64
C MET A 1 8.84 30.05 12.57
N ASN A 2 9.68 30.02 11.53
CA ASN A 2 9.49 29.18 10.34
C ASN A 2 10.53 28.08 10.38
N ASN A 3 10.17 26.94 10.97
CA ASN A 3 10.95 25.72 10.79
C ASN A 3 10.37 25.00 9.57
N TRP A 4 11.02 25.22 8.42
CA TRP A 4 10.82 24.39 7.24
C TRP A 4 11.71 23.16 7.38
N GLU A 5 11.11 21.98 7.43
CA GLU A 5 11.81 20.69 7.43
C GLU A 5 11.98 20.14 6.01
N PRO A 6 13.04 19.34 5.77
CA PRO A 6 13.55 19.02 4.43
C PRO A 6 12.55 18.21 3.59
N VAL A 7 12.43 18.62 2.33
CA VAL A 7 11.57 18.01 1.31
C VAL A 7 12.35 16.92 0.56
N ASP A 8 11.83 15.69 0.59
CA ASP A 8 12.22 14.63 -0.33
C ASP A 8 11.27 14.61 -1.54
N PHE A 9 11.74 15.09 -2.67
CA PHE A 9 10.98 15.15 -3.92
C PHE A 9 10.84 13.80 -4.64
N ARG A 10 11.35 12.70 -4.08
CA ARG A 10 11.09 11.32 -4.55
C ARG A 10 9.89 10.70 -3.81
N ASN A 11 9.55 11.27 -2.66
CA ASN A 11 8.46 10.92 -1.74
C ASN A 11 7.41 12.04 -1.69
N GLY A 12 7.01 12.56 -2.86
CA GLY A 12 6.20 13.76 -3.05
C GLY A 12 4.78 13.76 -2.45
N GLN A 13 4.44 12.85 -1.55
CA GLN A 13 3.31 13.02 -0.65
C GLN A 13 3.79 13.72 0.62
N GLN A 14 3.51 15.01 0.68
CA GLN A 14 3.46 15.73 1.94
C GLN A 14 2.37 15.04 2.79
N VAL A 15 2.73 14.48 3.95
CA VAL A 15 1.72 14.16 4.96
C VAL A 15 1.25 15.51 5.50
N VAL A 16 0.34 16.13 4.75
CA VAL A 16 -0.43 17.27 5.26
C VAL A 16 -1.14 16.71 6.48
N LYS A 17 -0.89 17.33 7.64
CA LYS A 17 -1.55 17.00 8.90
C LYS A 17 -3.01 16.65 8.60
N TRP A 18 -3.46 15.49 9.09
CA TRP A 18 -4.87 15.11 8.95
C TRP A 18 -5.77 16.26 9.41
N PRO A 19 -6.95 16.44 8.79
CA PRO A 19 -7.91 17.44 9.25
C PRO A 19 -8.14 17.30 10.74
N ASP A 20 -8.33 18.43 11.42
CA ASP A 20 -8.72 18.39 12.82
C ASP A 20 -10.04 17.60 12.96
N GLY A 21 -10.03 16.59 13.83
CA GLY A 21 -11.16 15.68 14.04
C GLY A 21 -11.21 14.46 13.13
N PHE A 22 -10.28 14.29 12.19
CA PHE A 22 -10.16 13.05 11.42
C PHE A 22 -9.68 11.90 12.32
N ASN A 23 -10.36 10.75 12.24
CA ASN A 23 -9.97 9.54 12.95
C ASN A 23 -9.23 8.58 11.98
N PRO A 24 -7.90 8.39 12.11
CA PRO A 24 -7.13 7.50 11.23
C PRO A 24 -7.58 6.04 11.28
N GLN A 25 -8.29 5.61 12.33
CA GLN A 25 -8.84 4.26 12.44
C GLN A 25 -9.96 3.98 11.43
N LEU A 26 -10.47 5.03 10.75
CA LEU A 26 -11.45 4.89 9.67
C LEU A 26 -10.80 4.59 8.32
N LEU A 27 -9.47 4.68 8.21
CA LEU A 27 -8.77 4.33 6.98
C LEU A 27 -8.87 2.83 6.71
N PRO A 28 -8.95 2.43 5.44
CA PRO A 28 -8.99 1.01 5.11
C PRO A 28 -7.61 0.41 5.41
N ILE A 29 -7.59 -0.78 5.99
CA ILE A 29 -6.33 -1.47 6.29
C ILE A 29 -5.76 -2.00 4.96
N PRO A 30 -4.51 -1.66 4.61
CA PRO A 30 -3.91 -2.17 3.40
C PRO A 30 -3.66 -3.68 3.51
N GLU A 31 -4.01 -4.40 2.45
CA GLU A 31 -3.83 -5.85 2.36
C GLU A 31 -2.34 -6.23 2.18
N TYR A 32 -1.59 -5.38 1.48
CA TYR A 32 -0.18 -5.56 1.19
C TYR A 32 0.66 -4.48 1.85
N ASN A 33 1.86 -4.84 2.31
CA ASN A 33 2.76 -3.92 3.01
C ASN A 33 4.06 -3.70 2.23
N GLU A 34 4.80 -2.65 2.58
CA GLU A 34 6.15 -2.45 2.03
C GLU A 34 7.01 -3.71 2.21
N GLY A 35 7.70 -4.11 1.15
CA GLY A 35 8.51 -5.32 1.08
C GLY A 35 7.74 -6.57 0.61
N ASP A 36 6.41 -6.53 0.53
CA ASP A 36 5.63 -7.67 0.03
C ASP A 36 5.95 -7.92 -1.45
N ARG A 37 6.36 -9.16 -1.76
CA ARG A 37 6.43 -9.63 -3.15
C ARG A 37 5.03 -10.03 -3.60
N VAL A 38 4.56 -9.45 -4.69
CA VAL A 38 3.19 -9.62 -5.20
C VAL A 38 3.20 -9.98 -6.68
N GLN A 39 2.16 -10.70 -7.10
CA GLN A 39 1.82 -10.89 -8.51
C GLN A 39 0.67 -9.95 -8.87
N PHE A 40 0.79 -9.19 -9.95
CA PHE A 40 -0.22 -8.20 -10.35
C PHE A 40 -0.43 -8.16 -11.87
N VAL A 41 -1.58 -7.65 -12.30
CA VAL A 41 -1.92 -7.38 -13.70
C VAL A 41 -1.92 -5.87 -13.93
N ARG A 42 -1.35 -5.42 -15.04
CA ARG A 42 -1.30 -3.99 -15.40
C ARG A 42 -2.10 -3.68 -16.65
N ASP A 43 -1.83 -4.45 -17.69
CA ASP A 43 -2.50 -4.41 -18.97
C ASP A 43 -2.98 -5.85 -19.16
N GLU A 44 -4.29 -6.04 -19.31
CA GLU A 44 -5.15 -7.25 -19.15
C GLU A 44 -4.62 -8.60 -19.69
N THR A 45 -3.44 -8.60 -20.29
CA THR A 45 -2.83 -9.71 -21.01
C THR A 45 -1.73 -10.43 -20.24
N CYS A 46 -1.11 -9.84 -19.20
CA CYS A 46 0.01 -10.48 -18.50
C CYS A 46 0.10 -10.18 -17.00
N ALA A 47 0.27 -11.24 -16.20
CA ALA A 47 0.68 -11.15 -14.80
C ALA A 47 2.19 -10.86 -14.69
N ARG A 48 2.57 -10.00 -13.74
CA ARG A 48 3.95 -9.63 -13.43
C ARG A 48 4.24 -9.80 -11.95
N GLU A 49 5.50 -10.03 -11.63
CA GLU A 49 5.99 -10.02 -10.26
C GLU A 49 6.63 -8.67 -9.95
N GLY A 50 6.41 -8.16 -8.74
CA GLY A 50 7.14 -7.03 -8.19
C GLY A 50 7.10 -6.98 -6.66
N THR A 51 7.74 -5.97 -6.10
CA THR A 51 7.78 -5.73 -4.65
C THR A 51 7.06 -4.42 -4.33
N VAL A 52 6.14 -4.45 -3.37
CA VAL A 52 5.48 -3.25 -2.86
C VAL A 52 6.52 -2.37 -2.17
N ARG A 53 6.59 -1.11 -2.57
CA ARG A 53 7.45 -0.08 -1.97
C ARG A 53 6.68 0.89 -1.11
N GLN A 54 5.46 1.20 -1.51
CA GLN A 54 4.68 2.21 -0.82
C GLN A 54 3.19 1.92 -0.97
N VAL A 55 2.43 2.33 0.04
CA VAL A 55 0.98 2.27 0.06
C VAL A 55 0.48 3.71 0.14
N LEU A 56 -0.42 4.07 -0.77
CA LEU A 56 -1.02 5.39 -0.87
C LEU A 56 -2.53 5.26 -0.74
N PHE A 57 -3.13 6.12 0.07
CA PHE A 57 -4.58 6.28 0.05
C PHE A 57 -4.94 7.35 -0.98
N GLN A 58 -5.84 7.00 -1.89
CA GLN A 58 -6.39 7.88 -2.90
C GLN A 58 -7.86 8.13 -2.61
N GLY A 59 -8.19 9.34 -2.19
CA GLY A 59 -9.57 9.75 -1.95
C GLY A 59 -9.65 11.20 -1.46
N ASP A 60 -10.83 11.78 -1.57
CA ASP A 60 -11.13 13.07 -0.92
C ASP A 60 -11.53 12.83 0.54
N MET A 61 -11.16 13.74 1.42
CA MET A 61 -11.43 13.67 2.85
C MET A 61 -12.94 13.68 3.17
N LEU A 62 -13.76 14.27 2.29
CA LEU A 62 -15.21 14.19 2.38
C LEU A 62 -15.74 12.75 2.17
N HIS A 63 -15.08 11.97 1.31
CA HIS A 63 -15.42 10.57 1.07
C HIS A 63 -14.92 9.65 2.20
N LEU A 64 -13.78 9.97 2.82
CA LEU A 64 -13.23 9.21 3.96
C LEU A 64 -14.12 9.29 5.22
N GLN A 65 -14.92 10.35 5.36
CA GLN A 65 -15.76 10.56 6.54
C GLN A 65 -17.12 9.86 6.49
N HIS A 66 -17.65 9.53 5.31
CA HIS A 66 -19.07 9.19 5.19
C HIS A 66 -19.40 7.77 4.74
N LEU A 67 -18.60 7.08 3.93
CA LEU A 67 -19.05 5.82 3.33
C LEU A 67 -17.88 4.88 3.08
N ALA A 68 -18.19 3.58 3.21
CA ALA A 68 -17.32 2.44 2.98
C ALA A 68 -16.26 2.72 1.91
N LEU A 69 -15.01 2.74 2.35
CA LEU A 69 -13.86 2.94 1.47
C LEU A 69 -13.82 1.80 0.46
N ASP A 70 -13.92 2.17 -0.81
CA ASP A 70 -13.72 1.25 -1.93
C ASP A 70 -12.34 0.60 -1.80
N ALA A 71 -12.23 -0.70 -2.07
CA ALA A 71 -10.94 -1.40 -2.07
C ALA A 71 -9.96 -0.76 -3.07
N ASP A 72 -10.48 -0.06 -4.08
CA ASP A 72 -9.71 0.72 -5.05
C ASP A 72 -9.23 2.09 -4.54
N ALA A 73 -9.60 2.49 -3.31
CA ALA A 73 -9.07 3.68 -2.65
C ALA A 73 -7.62 3.49 -2.15
N ILE A 74 -7.12 2.24 -2.16
CA ILE A 74 -5.71 1.94 -1.85
C ILE A 74 -4.95 1.73 -3.15
N ILE A 75 -3.87 2.48 -3.29
CA ILE A 75 -2.93 2.41 -4.39
C ILE A 75 -1.59 1.91 -3.87
N TYR A 76 -1.07 0.86 -4.49
CA TYR A 76 0.24 0.31 -4.21
C TYR A 76 1.25 0.80 -5.25
N ILE A 77 2.40 1.26 -4.78
CA ILE A 77 3.57 1.45 -5.64
C ILE A 77 4.37 0.15 -5.62
N VAL A 78 4.44 -0.52 -6.77
CA VAL A 78 5.10 -1.82 -6.93
C VAL A 78 6.30 -1.65 -7.86
N THR A 79 7.51 -1.92 -7.37
CA THR A 79 8.70 -1.97 -8.22
C THR A 79 8.76 -3.31 -8.94
N ALA A 80 8.75 -3.30 -10.27
CA ALA A 80 9.00 -4.48 -11.10
C ALA A 80 10.01 -4.13 -12.21
N ARG A 81 11.01 -5.00 -12.42
CA ARG A 81 12.07 -4.81 -13.43
C ARG A 81 12.77 -3.44 -13.37
N GLY A 82 12.95 -2.91 -12.16
CA GLY A 82 13.62 -1.62 -11.94
C GLY A 82 12.73 -0.39 -12.17
N HIS A 83 11.43 -0.57 -12.40
CA HIS A 83 10.48 0.53 -12.58
C HIS A 83 9.35 0.46 -11.55
N ASP A 84 8.88 1.62 -11.11
CA ASP A 84 7.75 1.73 -10.21
C ASP A 84 6.43 1.79 -10.97
N HIS A 85 5.47 1.02 -10.49
CA HIS A 85 4.14 0.91 -11.07
C HIS A 85 3.09 1.26 -10.03
N ARG A 86 2.11 2.07 -10.44
CA ARG A 86 0.94 2.40 -9.64
C ARG A 86 -0.14 1.36 -9.88
N ILE A 87 -0.45 0.54 -8.87
CA ILE A 87 -1.30 -0.65 -8.97
C ILE A 87 -2.44 -0.54 -7.95
N LYS A 88 -3.69 -0.80 -8.37
CA LYS A 88 -4.84 -0.89 -7.47
C LYS A 88 -4.86 -2.23 -6.75
N ALA A 89 -5.48 -2.30 -5.57
CA ALA A 89 -5.67 -3.55 -4.84
C ALA A 89 -6.29 -4.66 -5.72
N SER A 90 -7.35 -4.31 -6.45
CA SER A 90 -8.07 -5.20 -7.38
C SER A 90 -7.22 -5.77 -8.52
N SER A 91 -6.06 -5.16 -8.79
CA SER A 91 -5.13 -5.59 -9.83
C SER A 91 -4.02 -6.51 -9.30
N ILE A 92 -3.96 -6.76 -7.99
CA ILE A 92 -3.02 -7.71 -7.38
C ILE A 92 -3.70 -9.08 -7.28
N LEU A 93 -3.08 -10.10 -7.88
CA LEU A 93 -3.59 -11.48 -7.91
C LEU A 93 -3.25 -12.24 -6.62
N GLY A 94 -2.19 -11.85 -5.93
CA GLY A 94 -1.81 -12.44 -4.66
C GLY A 94 -0.39 -12.08 -4.22
N ARG A 95 -0.05 -12.52 -3.00
CA ARG A 95 1.25 -12.32 -2.36
C ARG A 95 2.05 -13.61 -2.32
N PHE A 96 3.34 -13.53 -2.63
CA PHE A 96 4.27 -14.62 -2.40
C PHE A 96 4.58 -14.73 -0.90
N VAL A 97 4.38 -15.92 -0.33
CA VAL A 97 4.72 -16.22 1.05
C VAL A 97 6.00 -17.06 1.08
N SER A 98 6.99 -16.63 1.87
CA SER A 98 8.14 -17.47 2.18
C SER A 98 7.87 -18.32 3.41
N LEU A 99 8.52 -19.48 3.50
CA LEU A 99 8.46 -20.35 4.67
C LEU A 99 8.88 -19.63 5.97
N GLU A 100 9.88 -18.75 5.88
CA GLU A 100 10.34 -17.90 6.98
C GLU A 100 9.27 -16.89 7.44
N ARG A 101 8.39 -16.45 6.54
CA ARG A 101 7.28 -15.57 6.88
C ARG A 101 6.11 -16.36 7.46
N LEU A 102 5.84 -17.55 6.91
CA LEU A 102 4.84 -18.46 7.47
C LEU A 102 5.21 -18.88 8.89
N SER A 103 6.47 -19.16 9.19
CA SER A 103 6.92 -19.54 10.54
C SER A 103 6.79 -18.42 11.58
N ARG A 104 6.77 -17.15 11.16
CA ARG A 104 6.51 -16.00 12.05
C ARG A 104 5.02 -15.84 12.40
N ILE A 105 4.13 -16.31 11.52
CA ILE A 105 2.67 -16.22 11.69
C ILE A 105 2.13 -17.50 12.33
N PHE A 106 2.72 -18.64 11.98
CA PHE A 106 2.46 -19.96 12.50
C PHE A 106 3.78 -20.51 13.07
N PRO A 107 4.07 -20.25 14.36
CA PRO A 107 5.26 -20.83 14.97
C PRO A 107 5.24 -22.35 14.81
N PRO A 108 6.38 -22.98 14.48
CA PRO A 108 6.44 -24.43 14.34
C PRO A 108 5.96 -25.08 15.64
N GLN A 109 5.01 -26.00 15.52
CA GLN A 109 4.60 -26.84 16.64
C GLN A 109 5.64 -27.95 16.77
N ASP A 110 6.32 -28.01 17.91
CA ASP A 110 7.22 -29.11 18.24
C ASP A 110 6.40 -30.42 18.23
N VAL A 111 6.78 -31.38 17.39
CA VAL A 111 6.23 -32.74 17.33
C VAL A 111 7.18 -33.70 18.03
#